data_AF-A0A1Q4YRP5-F1
#
_entry.id   AF-A0A1Q4YRP5-F1
#
_cell.length_a   1.000
_cell.length_b   1.000
_cell.length_c   1.000
_cell.angle_alpha   90.00
_cell.angle_beta   90.00
_cell.angle_gamma   90.00
#
_symmetry.space_group_name_H-M   'P 1'
#
loop_
_entity.id
_entity.type
_entity.pdbx_description
1 polymer ?
#
loop_
_entity_poly.entity_id
_entity_poly.type
_entity_poly.pdbx_seq_one_letter_code
_entity_poly.pdbx_strand_id
1 'polypeptide(L)'
;MRLWRRRWQHTEQARPVEGPSLPDDSTVHLVLDLALRVGEAQMAGGAGAADVTATILAVTTAYGLPHTEVDVIYTSITVSCHRGTEAAPVTSMRVVRGRSVDYSRLAAVEDLIRRITSDGVTAVEASAEIERIGRADHPYPRWVATLAWAGMAGAVAFLVGGGPLLAATAAVVTALIDRVGRILNRRSLPFFFQQVVGGALATSVAVTMYATDLLPSARPSLLVATGIVVLLSGLSLVGTVQDAITGYNVTAAGRTMEVALLTAGLIAGIALTLRAGVQFGVPTSIADPLPPLASAVPMQFAAGAATSAFFALASYAPVRALPMAAAAGAVGTTSYGLLALTGTNSITCAVVAATVVGFVGKIVSRRLRTPPLLVAVAGMVPLLPGWTTYRGLYQLTAEGDPAGLSTLVLAAGTALALASGVVLGEHLGHPVRTGLGRLAARSRR
;
A
#
# COMPACT_ATOMS: atom_id res chain seq x y z
N MET A 1 72.85 -39.94 -33.10
CA MET A 1 72.70 -38.49 -32.89
C MET A 1 71.65 -37.83 -33.82
N ARG A 2 70.56 -38.50 -34.20
CA ARG A 2 69.52 -37.95 -35.11
C ARG A 2 68.09 -38.50 -34.90
N LEU A 3 67.64 -38.76 -33.66
CA LEU A 3 66.27 -39.27 -33.45
C LEU A 3 65.52 -38.68 -32.23
N TRP A 4 65.87 -37.48 -31.77
CA TRP A 4 65.21 -36.87 -30.59
C TRP A 4 64.70 -35.43 -30.76
N ARG A 5 64.58 -34.92 -32.00
CA ARG A 5 64.09 -33.55 -32.27
C ARG A 5 62.82 -33.52 -33.14
N ARG A 6 61.76 -34.23 -32.75
CA ARG A 6 60.44 -34.09 -33.41
C ARG A 6 59.28 -34.30 -32.43
N ARG A 7 59.21 -33.51 -31.35
CA ARG A 7 58.01 -33.56 -30.47
C ARG A 7 57.55 -32.24 -29.87
N TRP A 8 57.97 -31.09 -30.42
CA TRP A 8 57.64 -29.77 -29.85
C TRP A 8 57.33 -28.70 -30.91
N GLN A 9 56.49 -28.99 -31.91
CA GLN A 9 56.12 -27.97 -32.91
C GLN A 9 54.64 -27.84 -33.26
N HIS A 10 53.73 -28.43 -32.50
CA HIS A 10 52.31 -28.04 -32.59
C HIS A 10 51.69 -28.00 -31.19
N THR A 11 52.09 -27.01 -30.40
CA THR A 11 51.14 -26.44 -29.45
C THR A 11 50.27 -25.54 -30.30
N GLU A 12 49.11 -26.05 -30.76
CA GLU A 12 48.03 -25.17 -31.15
C GLU A 12 47.91 -24.14 -30.03
N GLN A 13 48.18 -22.87 -30.33
CA GLN A 13 47.82 -21.78 -29.44
C GLN A 13 46.31 -21.92 -29.27
N ALA A 14 45.89 -22.52 -28.15
CA ALA A 14 44.49 -22.61 -27.79
C ALA A 14 43.98 -21.18 -27.86
N ARG A 15 43.15 -20.89 -28.87
CA ARG A 15 42.47 -19.60 -28.95
C ARG A 15 41.85 -19.39 -27.56
N PRO A 16 42.08 -18.23 -26.92
CA PRO A 16 41.40 -17.96 -25.67
C PRO A 16 39.92 -18.23 -25.91
N VAL A 17 39.32 -19.02 -25.02
CA VAL A 17 37.87 -19.23 -25.04
C VAL A 17 37.28 -17.86 -24.73
N GLU A 18 37.03 -17.07 -25.76
CA GLU A 18 36.31 -15.81 -25.65
C GLU A 18 34.95 -16.17 -25.07
N GLY A 19 34.68 -15.66 -23.88
CA GLY A 19 33.34 -15.70 -23.31
C GLY A 19 32.35 -14.99 -24.27
N PRO A 20 31.04 -15.19 -24.08
CA PRO A 20 30.05 -14.47 -24.88
C PRO A 20 30.35 -12.97 -24.84
N SER A 21 30.33 -12.32 -26.01
CA SER A 21 30.57 -10.89 -26.13
C SER A 21 29.65 -10.12 -25.19
N LEU A 22 30.23 -9.23 -24.38
CA LEU A 22 29.45 -8.37 -23.50
C LEU A 22 28.46 -7.53 -24.34
N PRO A 23 27.21 -7.35 -23.88
CA PRO A 23 26.27 -6.47 -24.55
C PRO A 23 26.84 -5.06 -24.67
N ASP A 24 26.56 -4.39 -25.79
CA ASP A 24 26.96 -3.00 -26.01
C ASP A 24 26.40 -2.06 -24.92
N ASP A 25 27.15 -1.00 -24.59
CA ASP A 25 26.80 -0.03 -23.54
C ASP A 25 25.37 0.52 -23.75
N SER A 26 25.00 0.80 -25.01
CA SER A 26 23.67 1.31 -25.35
C SER A 26 22.54 0.34 -24.96
N THR A 27 22.77 -0.97 -25.14
CA THR A 27 21.81 -2.01 -24.80
C THR A 27 21.70 -2.17 -23.29
N VAL A 28 22.83 -2.13 -22.58
CA VAL A 28 22.85 -2.18 -21.11
C VAL A 28 22.07 -0.99 -20.54
N HIS A 29 22.34 0.22 -21.02
CA HIS A 29 21.63 1.43 -20.59
C HIS A 29 20.12 1.36 -20.86
N LEU A 30 19.71 0.87 -22.04
CA LEU A 30 18.30 0.71 -22.38
C LEU A 30 17.58 -0.24 -21.42
N VAL A 31 18.17 -1.41 -21.14
CA VAL A 31 17.59 -2.40 -20.23
C VAL A 31 17.55 -1.88 -18.80
N LEU A 32 18.60 -1.20 -18.34
CA LEU A 32 18.64 -0.59 -17.02
C LEU A 32 17.60 0.54 -16.86
N ASP A 33 17.44 1.42 -17.85
CA ASP A 33 16.39 2.46 -17.82
C ASP A 33 14.98 1.84 -17.81
N LEU A 34 14.73 0.81 -18.65
CA LEU A 34 13.48 0.07 -18.65
C LEU A 34 13.19 -0.55 -17.27
N ALA A 35 14.16 -1.26 -16.69
CA ALA A 35 14.01 -1.90 -15.39
C ALA A 35 13.78 -0.86 -14.28
N LEU A 36 14.50 0.26 -14.30
CA LEU A 36 14.31 1.37 -13.36
C LEU A 36 12.92 2.03 -13.50
N ARG A 37 12.38 2.19 -14.71
CA ARG A 37 11.02 2.72 -14.92
C ARG A 37 9.94 1.76 -14.44
N VAL A 38 10.12 0.46 -14.66
CA VAL A 38 9.23 -0.58 -14.12
C VAL A 38 9.26 -0.54 -12.59
N GLY A 39 10.45 -0.49 -12.00
CA GLY A 39 10.63 -0.37 -10.56
C GLY A 39 10.04 0.91 -9.98
N GLU A 40 10.24 2.05 -10.63
CA GLU A 40 9.62 3.33 -10.24
C GLU A 40 8.10 3.21 -10.21
N ALA A 41 7.48 2.64 -11.25
CA ALA A 41 6.04 2.52 -11.32
C ALA A 41 5.46 1.61 -10.23
N GLN A 42 6.13 0.49 -9.92
CA GLN A 42 5.74 -0.39 -8.82
C GLN A 42 5.87 0.31 -7.46
N MET A 43 7.00 0.98 -7.23
CA MET A 43 7.29 1.66 -5.98
C MET A 43 6.38 2.89 -5.75
N ALA A 44 6.05 3.63 -6.82
CA ALA A 44 5.07 4.70 -6.80
C ALA A 44 3.65 4.21 -6.49
N GLY A 45 3.32 2.98 -6.90
CA GLY A 45 2.08 2.26 -6.58
C GLY A 45 2.07 1.60 -5.20
N GLY A 46 3.16 1.72 -4.43
CA GLY A 46 3.26 1.24 -3.04
C GLY A 46 3.80 -0.19 -2.88
N ALA A 47 4.37 -0.80 -3.92
CA ALA A 47 5.02 -2.10 -3.79
C ALA A 47 6.18 -2.07 -2.76
N GLY A 48 6.41 -3.20 -2.09
CA GLY A 48 7.56 -3.39 -1.20
C GLY A 48 8.87 -3.38 -1.96
N ALA A 49 9.96 -2.98 -1.31
CA ALA A 49 11.29 -2.96 -1.90
C ALA A 49 11.73 -4.36 -2.38
N ALA A 50 11.36 -5.41 -1.65
CA ALA A 50 11.62 -6.79 -2.05
C ALA A 50 10.97 -7.17 -3.40
N ASP A 51 9.72 -6.75 -3.63
CA ASP A 51 9.00 -7.05 -4.87
C ASP A 51 9.57 -6.24 -6.06
N VAL A 52 9.95 -4.98 -5.80
CA VAL A 52 10.62 -4.11 -6.79
C VAL A 52 11.96 -4.72 -7.20
N THR A 53 12.79 -5.13 -6.24
CA THR A 53 14.07 -5.79 -6.50
C THR A 53 13.89 -7.07 -7.31
N ALA A 54 12.96 -7.95 -6.89
CA ALA A 54 12.69 -9.19 -7.61
C ALA A 54 12.22 -8.94 -9.05
N THR A 55 11.42 -7.90 -9.26
CA THR A 55 10.95 -7.51 -10.60
C THR A 55 12.08 -7.00 -11.47
N ILE A 56 12.94 -6.11 -10.94
CA ILE A 56 14.09 -5.57 -11.68
C ILE A 56 15.02 -6.71 -12.10
N LEU A 57 15.37 -7.60 -11.17
CA LEU A 57 16.19 -8.78 -11.47
C LEU A 57 15.57 -9.69 -12.53
N ALA A 58 14.25 -9.89 -12.48
CA ALA A 58 13.54 -10.69 -13.49
C ALA A 58 13.57 -10.03 -14.88
N VAL A 59 13.39 -8.71 -14.95
CA VAL A 59 13.44 -7.94 -16.20
C VAL A 59 14.85 -7.91 -16.77
N THR A 60 15.87 -7.64 -15.96
CA THR A 60 17.28 -7.61 -16.42
C THR A 60 17.72 -9.00 -16.90
N THR A 61 17.36 -10.06 -16.16
CA THR A 61 17.64 -11.45 -16.56
C THR A 61 16.95 -11.82 -17.88
N ALA A 62 15.70 -11.40 -18.09
CA ALA A 62 14.96 -11.68 -19.33
C ALA A 62 15.62 -11.06 -20.57
N TYR A 63 16.35 -9.96 -20.40
CA TYR A 63 17.10 -9.30 -21.47
C TYR A 63 18.60 -9.63 -21.48
N GLY A 64 19.01 -10.72 -20.81
CA GLY A 64 20.40 -11.20 -20.88
C GLY A 64 21.38 -10.49 -19.97
N LEU A 65 20.90 -9.75 -18.95
CA LEU A 65 21.72 -9.15 -17.89
C LEU A 65 21.50 -9.85 -16.54
N PRO A 66 21.97 -11.10 -16.35
CA PRO A 66 21.73 -11.88 -15.13
C PRO A 66 22.54 -11.41 -13.91
N HIS A 67 23.60 -10.62 -14.13
CA HIS A 67 24.52 -10.14 -13.08
C HIS A 67 24.28 -8.67 -12.77
N THR A 68 23.10 -8.37 -12.22
CA THR A 68 22.73 -7.03 -11.76
C THR A 68 22.53 -7.01 -10.26
N GLU A 69 23.15 -6.05 -9.60
CA GLU A 69 22.89 -5.72 -8.20
C GLU A 69 21.86 -4.61 -8.14
N VAL A 70 20.90 -4.73 -7.23
CA VAL A 70 19.78 -3.79 -7.07
C VAL A 70 19.72 -3.34 -5.63
N ASP A 71 19.75 -2.03 -5.42
CA ASP A 71 19.57 -1.39 -4.13
C ASP A 71 18.35 -0.48 -4.17
N VAL A 72 17.48 -0.61 -3.17
CA VAL A 72 16.22 0.14 -3.05
C VAL A 72 16.18 0.81 -1.69
N ILE A 73 16.33 2.13 -1.68
CA ILE A 73 16.32 2.95 -0.47
C ILE A 73 15.19 3.98 -0.58
N TYR A 74 14.04 3.67 0.03
CA TYR A 74 12.86 4.50 0.28
C TYR A 74 12.20 5.27 -0.88
N THR A 75 12.95 6.11 -1.59
CA THR A 75 12.55 6.87 -2.79
C THR A 75 13.58 6.75 -3.91
N SER A 76 14.59 5.91 -3.78
CA SER A 76 15.61 5.70 -4.80
C SER A 76 15.78 4.23 -5.12
N ILE A 77 16.02 3.96 -6.39
CA ILE A 77 16.36 2.65 -6.92
C ILE A 77 17.69 2.81 -7.67
N THR A 78 18.66 2.00 -7.30
CA THR A 78 19.98 1.95 -7.93
C THR A 78 20.17 0.55 -8.50
N VAL A 79 20.54 0.45 -9.77
CA VAL A 79 20.86 -0.83 -10.42
C VAL A 79 22.27 -0.74 -10.97
N SER A 80 23.09 -1.73 -10.67
CA SER A 80 24.46 -1.85 -11.17
C SER A 80 24.62 -3.16 -11.90
N CYS A 81 24.93 -3.09 -13.20
CA CYS A 81 25.24 -4.26 -14.01
C CYS A 81 26.73 -4.54 -13.95
N HIS A 82 27.11 -5.69 -13.40
CA HIS A 82 28.49 -6.16 -13.43
C HIS A 82 28.78 -6.83 -14.78
N ARG A 83 29.89 -6.45 -15.42
CA ARG A 83 30.27 -6.91 -16.77
C ARG A 83 31.60 -7.69 -16.78
N GLY A 84 31.83 -8.45 -15.72
CA GLY A 84 33.09 -9.17 -15.51
C GLY A 84 34.27 -8.22 -15.29
N THR A 85 35.45 -8.65 -15.70
CA THR A 85 36.72 -7.91 -15.56
C THR A 85 37.08 -7.06 -16.78
N GLU A 86 36.38 -7.24 -17.89
CA GLU A 86 36.69 -6.62 -19.19
C GLU A 86 36.14 -5.18 -19.31
N ALA A 87 35.06 -4.86 -18.59
CA ALA A 87 34.41 -3.56 -18.66
C ALA A 87 33.95 -3.06 -17.29
N ALA A 88 34.00 -1.73 -17.10
CA ALA A 88 33.49 -1.09 -15.90
C ALA A 88 31.99 -1.39 -15.70
N PRO A 89 31.52 -1.57 -14.45
CA PRO A 89 30.11 -1.76 -14.18
C PRO A 89 29.31 -0.53 -14.62
N VAL A 90 28.13 -0.77 -15.17
CA VAL A 90 27.19 0.30 -15.56
C VAL A 90 26.20 0.47 -14.43
N THR A 91 26.23 1.62 -13.77
CA THR A 91 25.28 1.95 -12.70
C THR A 91 24.30 3.00 -13.18
N SER A 92 23.02 2.79 -12.89
CA SER A 92 21.95 3.75 -13.16
C SER A 92 21.07 3.89 -11.92
N MET A 93 20.58 5.11 -11.69
CA MET A 93 19.79 5.43 -10.52
C MET A 93 18.52 6.17 -10.96
N ARG A 94 17.41 5.87 -10.29
CA ARG A 94 16.14 6.58 -10.45
C ARG A 94 15.56 6.97 -9.10
N VAL A 95 15.19 8.24 -8.97
CA VAL A 95 14.50 8.77 -7.78
C VAL A 95 13.00 8.83 -8.06
N VAL A 96 12.23 8.11 -7.26
CA VAL A 96 10.77 8.05 -7.29
C VAL A 96 10.21 9.31 -6.61
N ARG A 97 9.83 10.30 -7.42
CA ARG A 97 9.39 11.63 -6.93
C ARG A 97 7.91 11.74 -6.61
N GLY A 98 7.10 10.76 -7.02
CA GLY A 98 5.65 10.78 -6.83
C GLY A 98 5.13 9.43 -6.38
N ARG A 99 4.17 9.45 -5.45
CA ARG A 99 3.38 8.28 -5.07
C ARG A 99 1.94 8.53 -5.48
N SER A 100 1.33 7.54 -6.11
CA SER A 100 -0.07 7.61 -6.52
C SER A 100 -0.72 6.27 -6.30
N VAL A 101 -1.87 6.27 -5.65
CA VAL A 101 -2.72 5.09 -5.52
C VAL A 101 -3.51 4.92 -6.83
N ASP A 102 -2.81 4.59 -7.91
CA ASP A 102 -3.38 4.28 -9.23
C ASP A 102 -3.07 2.82 -9.57
N TYR A 103 -4.01 1.95 -9.22
CA TYR A 103 -3.87 0.51 -9.46
C TYR A 103 -4.10 0.10 -10.91
N SER A 104 -4.61 1.00 -11.79
CA SER A 104 -4.68 0.73 -13.22
C SER A 104 -3.28 0.71 -13.83
N ARG A 105 -2.45 1.70 -13.48
CA ARG A 105 -1.04 1.74 -13.90
C ARG A 105 -0.27 0.55 -13.35
N LEU A 106 -0.43 0.23 -12.06
CA LEU A 106 0.24 -0.93 -11.47
C LEU A 106 -0.14 -2.24 -12.18
N ALA A 107 -1.44 -2.45 -12.46
CA ALA A 107 -1.91 -3.63 -13.17
C ALA A 107 -1.37 -3.73 -14.60
N ALA A 108 -1.21 -2.60 -15.31
CA ALA A 108 -0.64 -2.55 -16.65
C ALA A 108 0.87 -2.88 -16.63
N VAL A 109 1.60 -2.37 -15.63
CA VAL A 109 3.03 -2.70 -15.44
C VAL A 109 3.22 -4.17 -15.11
N GLU A 110 2.38 -4.76 -14.25
CA GLU A 110 2.41 -6.20 -13.97
C GLU A 110 2.14 -7.06 -15.21
N ASP A 111 1.27 -6.61 -16.11
CA ASP A 111 1.02 -7.29 -17.38
C ASP A 111 2.21 -7.21 -18.33
N LEU A 112 2.86 -6.04 -18.41
CA LEU A 112 4.10 -5.88 -19.16
C LEU A 112 5.21 -6.79 -18.62
N ILE A 113 5.41 -6.86 -17.30
CA ILE A 113 6.41 -7.75 -16.69
C ILE A 113 6.15 -9.22 -17.05
N ARG A 114 4.89 -9.66 -17.02
CA ARG A 114 4.53 -11.03 -17.43
C ARG A 114 4.88 -11.28 -18.90
N ARG A 115 4.58 -10.34 -19.79
CA ARG A 115 4.89 -10.45 -21.22
C ARG A 115 6.40 -10.47 -21.48
N ILE A 116 7.18 -9.64 -20.77
CA ILE A 116 8.66 -9.65 -20.85
C ILE A 116 9.20 -11.03 -20.44
N THR A 117 8.69 -11.59 -19.36
CA THR A 117 9.19 -12.86 -18.79
C THR A 117 8.67 -14.12 -19.49
N SER A 118 7.54 -14.05 -20.20
CA SER A 118 6.85 -15.22 -20.75
C SER A 118 6.70 -15.20 -22.27
N ASP A 119 6.56 -14.03 -22.88
CA ASP A 119 6.14 -13.87 -24.28
C ASP A 119 7.25 -13.28 -25.18
N GLY A 120 8.46 -13.05 -24.64
CA GLY A 120 9.63 -12.66 -25.42
C GLY A 120 9.55 -11.27 -26.07
N VAL A 121 8.88 -10.31 -25.43
CA VAL A 121 8.82 -8.90 -25.90
C VAL A 121 10.21 -8.30 -25.95
N THR A 122 10.51 -7.53 -26.99
CA THR A 122 11.84 -6.88 -27.14
C THR A 122 11.99 -5.69 -26.18
N ALA A 123 13.24 -5.35 -25.79
CA ALA A 123 13.51 -4.24 -24.88
C ALA A 123 12.99 -2.88 -25.40
N VAL A 124 13.03 -2.68 -26.73
CA VAL A 124 12.53 -1.46 -27.38
C VAL A 124 11.00 -1.37 -27.28
N GLU A 125 10.29 -2.45 -27.59
CA GLU A 125 8.82 -2.50 -27.47
C GLU A 125 8.38 -2.33 -26.02
N ALA A 126 9.07 -2.97 -25.08
CA ALA A 126 8.78 -2.82 -23.66
C ALA A 126 9.05 -1.39 -23.16
N SER A 127 10.09 -0.73 -23.67
CA SER A 127 10.39 0.69 -23.36
C SER A 127 9.29 1.63 -23.88
N ALA A 128 8.81 1.40 -25.10
CA ALA A 128 7.67 2.15 -25.65
C ALA A 128 6.38 1.89 -24.83
N GLU A 129 6.15 0.65 -24.40
CA GLU A 129 4.96 0.28 -23.64
C GLU A 129 4.96 0.87 -22.22
N ILE A 130 6.09 0.84 -21.50
CA ILE A 130 6.17 1.46 -20.16
C ILE A 130 5.96 2.98 -20.24
N GLU A 131 6.43 3.62 -21.30
CA GLU A 131 6.22 5.04 -21.56
C GLU A 131 4.75 5.35 -21.87
N ARG A 132 4.09 4.50 -22.67
CA ARG A 132 2.65 4.58 -22.94
C ARG A 132 1.83 4.43 -21.66
N ILE A 133 2.19 3.48 -20.80
CA ILE A 133 1.54 3.28 -19.48
C ILE A 133 1.71 4.54 -18.61
N GLY A 134 2.89 5.15 -18.59
CA GLY A 134 3.16 6.37 -17.82
C GLY A 134 2.32 7.58 -18.27
N ARG A 135 2.05 7.69 -19.57
CA ARG A 135 1.23 8.77 -20.16
C ARG A 135 -0.27 8.48 -20.19
N ALA A 136 -0.69 7.26 -19.89
CA ALA A 136 -2.09 6.89 -19.95
C ALA A 136 -2.93 7.72 -18.96
N ASP A 137 -4.07 8.20 -19.45
CA ASP A 137 -5.09 8.85 -18.63
C ASP A 137 -5.71 7.86 -17.64
N HIS A 138 -6.31 8.40 -16.58
CA HIS A 138 -7.03 7.58 -15.61
C HIS A 138 -8.25 6.92 -16.27
N PRO A 139 -8.62 5.68 -15.89
CA PRO A 139 -9.72 4.95 -16.51
C PRO A 139 -11.09 5.64 -16.42
N TYR A 140 -11.27 6.49 -15.42
CA TYR A 140 -12.49 7.26 -15.20
C TYR A 140 -12.16 8.66 -14.66
N PRO A 141 -13.10 9.61 -14.83
CA PRO A 141 -12.90 10.97 -14.37
C PRO A 141 -12.79 11.05 -12.85
N ARG A 142 -12.04 12.06 -12.41
CA ARG A 142 -11.71 12.33 -11.00
C ARG A 142 -12.92 12.46 -10.05
N TRP A 143 -14.10 12.77 -10.56
CA TRP A 143 -15.33 12.85 -9.75
C TRP A 143 -15.85 11.47 -9.33
N VAL A 144 -15.65 10.43 -10.15
CA VAL A 144 -16.00 9.05 -9.79
C VAL A 144 -15.16 8.60 -8.61
N ALA A 145 -13.85 8.91 -8.61
CA ALA A 145 -12.97 8.60 -7.49
C ALA A 145 -13.39 9.31 -6.19
N THR A 146 -13.88 10.55 -6.24
CA THR A 146 -14.42 11.23 -5.05
C THR A 146 -15.71 10.58 -4.56
N LEU A 147 -16.61 10.21 -5.47
CA LEU A 147 -17.83 9.51 -5.10
C LEU A 147 -17.51 8.13 -4.49
N ALA A 148 -16.45 7.47 -4.96
CA ALA A 148 -15.94 6.24 -4.38
C ALA A 148 -15.33 6.46 -2.98
N TRP A 149 -14.50 7.48 -2.77
CA TRP A 149 -14.02 7.84 -1.42
C TRP A 149 -15.19 8.16 -0.47
N ALA A 150 -16.20 8.89 -0.94
CA ALA A 150 -17.41 9.20 -0.20
C ALA A 150 -18.23 7.94 0.13
N GLY A 151 -18.41 7.05 -0.85
CA GLY A 151 -19.08 5.76 -0.67
C GLY A 151 -18.33 4.86 0.32
N MET A 152 -17.00 4.89 0.30
CA MET A 152 -16.16 4.19 1.27
C MET A 152 -16.42 4.69 2.70
N ALA A 153 -16.48 6.02 2.90
CA ALA A 153 -16.81 6.61 4.19
C ALA A 153 -18.21 6.19 4.67
N GLY A 154 -19.20 6.19 3.77
CA GLY A 154 -20.55 5.71 4.09
C GLY A 154 -20.56 4.24 4.51
N ALA A 155 -19.81 3.38 3.81
CA ALA A 155 -19.69 1.96 4.16
C ALA A 155 -18.98 1.75 5.50
N VAL A 156 -17.91 2.51 5.79
CA VAL A 156 -17.22 2.49 7.09
C VAL A 156 -18.16 2.96 8.20
N ALA A 157 -18.99 3.98 7.97
CA ALA A 157 -19.96 4.44 8.96
C ALA A 157 -20.92 3.32 9.39
N PHE A 158 -21.42 2.50 8.46
CA PHE A 158 -22.20 1.31 8.79
C PHE A 158 -21.39 0.25 9.55
N LEU A 159 -20.11 0.09 9.21
CA LEU A 159 -19.23 -0.88 9.87
C LEU A 159 -19.00 -0.55 11.35
N VAL A 160 -18.94 0.73 11.72
CA VAL A 160 -18.82 1.18 13.12
C VAL A 160 -20.19 1.32 13.81
N GLY A 161 -21.27 0.83 13.18
CA GLY A 161 -22.62 0.81 13.75
C GLY A 161 -23.39 2.13 13.60
N GLY A 162 -23.00 2.98 12.67
CA GLY A 162 -23.73 4.18 12.29
C GLY A 162 -24.97 3.89 11.46
N GLY A 163 -25.98 4.76 11.58
CA GLY A 163 -27.18 4.73 10.73
C GLY A 163 -26.97 5.37 9.35
N PRO A 164 -27.99 5.30 8.46
CA PRO A 164 -27.93 5.86 7.11
C PRO A 164 -27.58 7.36 7.07
N LEU A 165 -28.05 8.10 8.06
CA LEU A 165 -27.78 9.53 8.21
C LEU A 165 -26.31 9.82 8.52
N LEU A 166 -25.69 9.03 9.39
CA LEU A 166 -24.24 9.12 9.65
C LEU A 166 -23.46 8.77 8.39
N ALA A 167 -23.88 7.71 7.66
CA ALA A 167 -23.23 7.30 6.42
C ALA A 167 -23.29 8.38 5.33
N ALA A 168 -24.46 9.01 5.14
CA ALA A 168 -24.60 10.12 4.20
C ALA A 168 -23.74 11.32 4.59
N THR A 169 -23.71 11.65 5.87
CA THR A 169 -22.89 12.76 6.39
C THR A 169 -21.40 12.47 6.22
N ALA A 170 -20.94 11.29 6.60
CA ALA A 170 -19.56 10.85 6.41
C ALA A 170 -19.16 10.91 4.93
N ALA A 171 -20.03 10.46 4.03
CA ALA A 171 -19.81 10.56 2.59
C ALA A 171 -19.62 12.00 2.12
N VAL A 172 -20.48 12.93 2.56
CA VAL A 172 -20.37 14.36 2.21
C VAL A 172 -19.08 14.98 2.77
N VAL A 173 -18.75 14.72 4.04
CA VAL A 173 -17.53 15.22 4.69
C VAL A 173 -16.29 14.69 3.99
N THR A 174 -16.24 13.40 3.67
CA THR A 174 -15.14 12.81 2.92
C THR A 174 -15.02 13.36 1.51
N ALA A 175 -16.13 13.59 0.81
CA ALA A 175 -16.11 14.26 -0.49
C ALA A 175 -15.52 15.67 -0.39
N LEU A 176 -15.89 16.42 0.65
CA LEU A 176 -15.34 17.75 0.92
C LEU A 176 -13.84 17.70 1.21
N ILE A 177 -13.40 16.77 2.07
CA ILE A 177 -11.98 16.56 2.42
C ILE A 177 -11.17 16.22 1.17
N ASP A 178 -11.63 15.30 0.33
CA ASP A 178 -10.97 14.94 -0.92
C ASP A 178 -10.87 16.15 -1.88
N ARG A 179 -11.94 16.96 -2.00
CA ARG A 179 -11.96 18.15 -2.86
C ARG A 179 -11.00 19.22 -2.37
N VAL A 180 -11.01 19.51 -1.06
CA VAL A 180 -10.05 20.43 -0.44
C VAL A 180 -8.63 19.91 -0.61
N GLY A 181 -8.38 18.64 -0.31
CA GLY A 181 -7.08 17.99 -0.49
C GLY A 181 -6.53 18.14 -1.91
N ARG A 182 -7.36 17.97 -2.93
CA ARG A 182 -6.96 18.20 -4.34
C ARG A 182 -6.59 19.66 -4.61
N ILE A 183 -7.30 20.62 -4.03
CA ILE A 183 -6.99 22.05 -4.17
C ILE A 183 -5.66 22.37 -3.48
N LEU A 184 -5.44 21.87 -2.27
CA LEU A 184 -4.19 22.04 -1.52
C LEU A 184 -3.01 21.40 -2.26
N ASN A 185 -3.22 20.22 -2.84
CA ASN A 185 -2.20 19.51 -3.62
C ASN A 185 -1.82 20.27 -4.91
N ARG A 186 -2.80 20.92 -5.57
CA ARG A 186 -2.53 21.82 -6.72
C ARG A 186 -1.71 23.05 -6.34
N ARG A 187 -1.76 23.47 -5.07
CA ARG A 187 -0.95 24.55 -4.51
C ARG A 187 0.37 24.05 -3.90
N SER A 188 0.74 22.79 -4.14
CA SER A 188 1.99 22.18 -3.67
C SER A 188 2.18 22.20 -2.14
N LEU A 189 1.07 22.21 -1.38
CA LEU A 189 1.15 22.10 0.07
C LEU A 189 1.61 20.68 0.47
N PRO A 190 2.62 20.54 1.36
CA PRO A 190 3.05 19.24 1.84
C PRO A 190 1.91 18.41 2.45
N PHE A 191 1.94 17.09 2.27
CA PHE A 191 0.90 16.17 2.75
C PHE A 191 0.66 16.24 4.26
N PHE A 192 1.67 16.58 5.07
CA PHE A 192 1.50 16.86 6.49
C PHE A 192 0.40 17.90 6.75
N PHE A 193 0.46 19.06 6.07
CA PHE A 193 -0.55 20.11 6.23
C PHE A 193 -1.89 19.71 5.63
N GLN A 194 -1.90 18.89 4.58
CA GLN A 194 -3.14 18.32 4.04
C GLN A 194 -3.82 17.41 5.08
N GLN A 195 -3.05 16.63 5.85
CA GLN A 195 -3.56 15.81 6.95
C GLN A 195 -4.09 16.66 8.12
N VAL A 196 -3.40 17.76 8.47
CA VAL A 196 -3.88 18.74 9.46
C VAL A 196 -5.25 19.30 9.04
N VAL A 197 -5.37 19.77 7.79
CA VAL A 197 -6.64 20.31 7.28
C VAL A 197 -7.71 19.23 7.20
N GLY A 198 -7.38 18.02 6.74
CA GLY A 198 -8.31 16.90 6.67
C GLY A 198 -8.88 16.51 8.03
N GLY A 199 -8.02 16.37 9.04
CA GLY A 199 -8.42 16.13 10.42
C GLY A 199 -9.27 17.25 10.99
N ALA A 200 -8.87 18.50 10.77
CA ALA A 200 -9.60 19.66 11.25
C ALA A 200 -11.00 19.76 10.61
N LEU A 201 -11.12 19.52 9.29
CA LEU A 201 -12.41 19.51 8.60
C LEU A 201 -13.33 18.40 9.11
N ALA A 202 -12.82 17.18 9.25
CA ALA A 202 -13.59 16.05 9.75
C ALA A 202 -14.15 16.33 11.16
N THR A 203 -13.31 16.84 12.06
CA THR A 203 -13.69 17.16 13.43
C THR A 203 -14.58 18.40 13.51
N SER A 204 -14.36 19.42 12.69
CA SER A 204 -15.14 20.66 12.74
C SER A 204 -16.59 20.39 12.41
N VAL A 205 -16.85 19.60 11.37
CA VAL A 205 -18.23 19.22 11.00
C VAL A 205 -18.88 18.42 12.13
N ALA A 206 -18.17 17.46 12.73
CA ALA A 206 -18.70 16.69 13.85
C ALA A 206 -19.04 17.57 15.07
N VAL A 207 -18.15 18.50 15.44
CA VAL A 207 -18.36 19.43 16.55
C VAL A 207 -19.53 20.39 16.26
N THR A 208 -19.61 20.95 15.05
CA THR A 208 -20.73 21.84 14.66
C THR A 208 -22.06 21.10 14.68
N MET A 209 -22.11 19.86 14.16
CA MET A 209 -23.31 19.04 14.18
C MET A 209 -23.79 18.76 15.60
N TYR A 210 -22.86 18.47 16.51
CA TYR A 210 -23.17 18.26 17.92
C TYR A 210 -23.68 19.55 18.58
N ALA A 211 -23.02 20.68 18.35
CA ALA A 211 -23.36 21.96 18.95
C ALA A 211 -24.72 22.53 18.49
N THR A 212 -25.13 22.21 17.25
CA THR A 212 -26.38 22.70 16.66
C THR A 212 -27.57 21.76 16.82
N ASP A 213 -27.35 20.58 17.42
CA ASP A 213 -28.32 19.48 17.49
C ASP A 213 -28.95 19.14 16.12
N LEU A 214 -28.20 19.37 15.04
CA LEU A 214 -28.73 19.25 13.67
C LEU A 214 -29.14 17.81 13.36
N LEU A 215 -28.45 16.82 13.93
CA LEU A 215 -28.66 15.38 13.76
C LEU A 215 -28.62 14.65 15.12
N PRO A 216 -29.73 14.62 15.88
CA PRO A 216 -29.76 14.09 17.26
C PRO A 216 -29.39 12.60 17.38
N SER A 217 -29.45 11.86 16.27
CA SER A 217 -29.13 10.43 16.19
C SER A 217 -27.72 10.10 15.69
N ALA A 218 -26.95 11.09 15.23
CA ALA A 218 -25.61 10.88 14.71
C ALA A 218 -24.59 11.09 15.84
N ARG A 219 -23.99 9.99 16.33
CA ARG A 219 -22.90 10.05 17.32
C ARG A 219 -21.67 10.71 16.69
N PRO A 220 -21.25 11.92 17.12
CA PRO A 220 -20.20 12.67 16.41
C PRO A 220 -18.84 12.00 16.44
N SER A 221 -18.56 11.21 17.49
CA SER A 221 -17.36 10.38 17.58
C SER A 221 -17.25 9.37 16.43
N LEU A 222 -18.37 8.75 16.02
CA LEU A 222 -18.39 7.79 14.93
C LEU A 222 -18.10 8.48 13.59
N LEU A 223 -18.53 9.73 13.43
CA LEU A 223 -18.25 10.53 12.24
C LEU A 223 -16.75 10.82 12.12
N VAL A 224 -16.11 11.28 13.20
CA VAL A 224 -14.66 11.55 13.18
C VAL A 224 -13.88 10.26 12.99
N ALA A 225 -14.23 9.18 13.69
CA ALA A 225 -13.61 7.87 13.52
C ALA A 225 -13.68 7.37 12.06
N THR A 226 -14.84 7.52 11.41
CA THR A 226 -15.03 7.18 10.00
C THR A 226 -14.11 8.03 9.10
N GLY A 227 -14.03 9.34 9.34
CA GLY A 227 -13.14 10.23 8.61
C GLY A 227 -11.65 9.86 8.78
N ILE A 228 -11.25 9.46 9.99
CA ILE A 228 -9.87 8.98 10.26
C ILE A 228 -9.56 7.73 9.44
N VAL A 229 -10.47 6.75 9.35
CA VAL A 229 -10.24 5.54 8.55
C VAL A 229 -9.93 5.89 7.08
N VAL A 230 -10.63 6.88 6.52
CA VAL A 230 -10.38 7.32 5.14
C VAL A 230 -9.04 8.04 5.00
N LEU A 231 -8.66 8.84 6.00
CA LEU A 231 -7.43 9.64 5.99
C LEU A 231 -6.17 8.83 6.34
N LEU A 232 -6.35 7.69 7.02
CA LEU A 232 -5.26 6.83 7.45
C LEU A 232 -4.68 6.05 6.26
N SER A 233 -3.36 6.12 6.08
CA SER A 233 -2.67 5.43 4.99
C SER A 233 -2.49 3.94 5.29
N GLY A 234 -3.47 3.12 4.88
CA GLY A 234 -3.36 1.66 4.94
C GLY A 234 -2.23 1.10 4.07
N LEU A 235 -1.96 1.74 2.92
CA LEU A 235 -0.91 1.32 1.97
C LEU A 235 0.50 1.39 2.58
N SER A 236 0.80 2.49 3.28
CA SER A 236 2.12 2.69 3.89
C SER A 236 2.38 1.73 5.04
N LEU A 237 1.36 1.31 5.78
CA LEU A 237 1.49 0.38 6.91
C LEU A 237 1.92 -1.02 6.45
N VAL A 238 1.23 -1.58 5.45
CA VAL A 238 1.57 -2.91 4.90
C VAL A 238 2.97 -2.92 4.31
N GLY A 239 3.27 -1.93 3.45
CA GLY A 239 4.58 -1.82 2.82
C GLY A 239 5.73 -1.67 3.83
N THR A 240 5.51 -0.93 4.93
CA THR A 240 6.50 -0.77 6.01
C THR A 240 6.81 -2.10 6.68
N VAL A 241 5.78 -2.85 7.07
CA VAL A 241 5.96 -4.15 7.75
C VAL A 241 6.55 -5.18 6.79
N GLN A 242 6.13 -5.19 5.52
CA GLN A 242 6.72 -6.04 4.50
C GLN A 242 8.23 -5.77 4.33
N ASP A 243 8.63 -4.51 4.22
CA ASP A 243 10.04 -4.14 4.07
C ASP A 243 10.85 -4.51 5.32
N ALA A 244 10.30 -4.28 6.52
CA ALA A 244 10.96 -4.65 7.78
C ALA A 244 11.19 -6.16 7.90
N ILE A 245 10.16 -6.97 7.59
CA ILE A 245 10.25 -8.44 7.66
C ILE A 245 11.19 -9.00 6.58
N THR A 246 11.22 -8.38 5.40
CA THR A 246 12.05 -8.85 4.28
C THR A 246 13.51 -8.38 4.35
N GLY A 247 13.86 -7.52 5.32
CA GLY A 247 15.22 -7.06 5.59
C GLY A 247 15.58 -5.71 4.97
N TYR A 248 14.64 -5.01 4.34
CA TYR A 248 14.81 -3.66 3.80
C TYR A 248 14.62 -2.59 4.88
N ASN A 249 15.41 -2.69 5.95
CA ASN A 249 15.23 -1.93 7.19
C ASN A 249 15.32 -0.40 7.02
N VAL A 250 16.23 0.08 6.16
CA VAL A 250 16.37 1.53 5.90
C VAL A 250 15.11 2.07 5.21
N THR A 251 14.58 1.33 4.24
CA THR A 251 13.33 1.66 3.56
C THR A 251 12.14 1.62 4.53
N ALA A 252 12.07 0.59 5.38
CA ALA A 252 11.04 0.48 6.42
C ALA A 252 11.11 1.63 7.43
N ALA A 253 12.30 2.03 7.87
CA ALA A 253 12.50 3.17 8.77
C ALA A 253 12.03 4.48 8.12
N GLY A 254 12.36 4.71 6.85
CA GLY A 254 11.88 5.86 6.09
C GLY A 254 10.35 5.91 6.00
N ARG A 255 9.70 4.79 5.64
CA ARG A 255 8.23 4.70 5.59
C ARG A 255 7.59 4.85 6.97
N THR A 256 8.19 4.31 8.02
CA THR A 256 7.71 4.45 9.40
C THR A 256 7.70 5.92 9.82
N MET A 257 8.79 6.64 9.55
CA MET A 257 8.88 8.07 9.87
C MET A 257 7.85 8.90 9.09
N GLU A 258 7.63 8.59 7.81
CA GLU A 258 6.58 9.23 7.01
C GLU A 258 5.18 8.97 7.57
N VAL A 259 4.85 7.72 7.90
CA VAL A 259 3.55 7.36 8.51
C VAL A 259 3.37 8.07 9.85
N ALA A 260 4.40 8.10 10.69
CA ALA A 260 4.38 8.82 11.96
C ALA A 260 4.13 10.31 11.76
N LEU A 261 4.82 10.95 10.81
CA LEU A 261 4.67 12.37 10.51
C LEU A 261 3.26 12.69 9.97
N LEU A 262 2.74 11.91 9.01
CA LEU A 262 1.39 12.11 8.47
C LEU A 262 0.31 11.89 9.54
N THR A 263 0.50 10.89 10.40
CA THR A 263 -0.40 10.64 11.53
C THR A 263 -0.34 11.79 12.54
N ALA A 264 0.84 12.32 12.86
CA ALA A 264 0.97 13.48 13.74
C ALA A 264 0.26 14.72 13.16
N GLY A 265 0.29 14.93 11.84
CA GLY A 265 -0.47 15.99 11.18
C GLY A 265 -1.98 15.81 11.34
N LEU A 266 -2.49 14.61 11.10
CA LEU A 266 -3.91 14.28 11.31
C LEU A 266 -4.33 14.51 12.77
N ILE A 267 -3.52 14.03 13.71
CA ILE A 267 -3.70 14.22 15.16
C ILE A 267 -3.75 15.71 15.51
N ALA A 268 -2.82 16.51 15.00
CA ALA A 268 -2.76 17.95 15.27
C ALA A 268 -4.03 18.68 14.78
N GLY A 269 -4.54 18.33 13.60
CA GLY A 269 -5.78 18.89 13.07
C GLY A 269 -7.01 18.59 13.94
N ILE A 270 -7.14 17.33 14.38
CA ILE A 270 -8.21 16.90 15.29
C ILE A 270 -8.09 17.61 16.63
N ALA A 271 -6.91 17.59 17.25
CA ALA A 271 -6.64 18.17 18.56
C ALA A 271 -6.91 19.68 18.60
N LEU A 272 -6.46 20.42 17.59
CA LEU A 272 -6.69 21.86 17.46
C LEU A 272 -8.19 22.17 17.40
N THR A 273 -8.93 21.38 16.64
CA THR A 273 -10.37 21.57 16.45
C THR A 273 -11.16 21.21 17.71
N LEU A 274 -10.82 20.11 18.39
CA LEU A 274 -11.44 19.75 19.67
C LEU A 274 -11.19 20.83 20.72
N ARG A 275 -9.94 21.30 20.85
CA ARG A 275 -9.57 22.39 21.78
C ARG A 275 -10.36 23.67 21.50
N ALA A 276 -10.48 24.06 20.23
CA ALA A 276 -11.28 25.21 19.83
C ALA A 276 -12.76 25.00 20.21
N GLY A 277 -13.34 23.82 19.93
CA GLY A 277 -14.72 23.48 20.30
C GLY A 277 -15.00 23.61 21.80
N VAL A 278 -14.08 23.15 22.65
CA VAL A 278 -14.19 23.30 24.11
C VAL A 278 -14.17 24.77 24.54
N GLN A 279 -13.31 25.60 23.93
CA GLN A 279 -13.28 27.04 24.20
C GLN A 279 -14.58 27.75 23.84
N PHE A 280 -15.29 27.27 22.81
CA PHE A 280 -16.61 27.78 22.42
C PHE A 280 -17.77 27.17 23.22
N GLY A 281 -17.50 26.41 24.28
CA GLY A 281 -18.52 25.91 25.20
C GLY A 281 -19.26 24.65 24.73
N VAL A 282 -18.73 23.92 23.74
CA VAL A 282 -19.33 22.67 23.28
C VAL A 282 -19.07 21.56 24.31
N PRO A 283 -20.11 20.86 24.83
CA PRO A 283 -19.93 19.81 25.84
C PRO A 283 -18.98 18.69 25.39
N THR A 284 -18.07 18.30 26.27
CA THR A 284 -17.02 17.30 26.06
C THR A 284 -17.48 15.86 26.34
N SER A 285 -18.70 15.50 25.95
CA SER A 285 -19.18 14.10 26.00
C SER A 285 -19.45 13.57 24.59
N ILE A 286 -18.42 13.47 23.76
CA ILE A 286 -18.54 13.01 22.37
C ILE A 286 -18.14 11.52 22.23
N ALA A 287 -17.34 10.97 23.15
CA ALA A 287 -16.86 9.58 23.07
C ALA A 287 -17.87 8.56 23.61
N ASP A 288 -18.91 8.26 22.84
CA ASP A 288 -19.82 7.14 23.13
C ASP A 288 -19.10 5.80 22.99
N PRO A 289 -19.35 4.79 23.83
CA PRO A 289 -18.86 3.44 23.57
C PRO A 289 -19.35 2.94 22.20
N LEU A 290 -18.49 2.15 21.52
CA LEU A 290 -18.88 1.47 20.28
C LEU A 290 -20.19 0.72 20.53
N PRO A 291 -21.21 0.88 19.67
CA PRO A 291 -22.37 0.03 19.75
C PRO A 291 -21.92 -1.44 19.63
N PRO A 292 -22.53 -2.38 20.37
CA PRO A 292 -22.13 -3.78 20.36
C PRO A 292 -22.22 -4.34 18.94
N LEU A 293 -21.06 -4.53 18.30
CA LEU A 293 -20.92 -5.01 16.92
C LEU A 293 -21.38 -6.48 16.74
N ALA A 294 -21.66 -7.17 17.84
CA ALA A 294 -21.88 -8.61 17.93
C ALA A 294 -23.17 -9.09 17.23
N SER A 295 -24.15 -8.24 16.97
CA SER A 295 -25.48 -8.66 16.46
C SER A 295 -25.68 -8.53 14.94
N ALA A 296 -24.68 -8.10 14.16
CA ALA A 296 -24.87 -7.86 12.72
C ALA A 296 -23.72 -8.36 11.84
N VAL A 297 -23.34 -9.64 11.96
CA VAL A 297 -22.40 -10.30 11.03
C VAL A 297 -22.77 -10.06 9.55
N PRO A 298 -24.06 -10.10 9.13
CA PRO A 298 -24.44 -9.75 7.75
C PRO A 298 -24.13 -8.29 7.37
N MET A 299 -24.29 -7.35 8.32
CA MET A 299 -23.93 -5.95 8.10
C MET A 299 -22.42 -5.79 7.98
N GLN A 300 -21.63 -6.46 8.83
CA GLN A 300 -20.16 -6.43 8.74
C GLN A 300 -19.66 -7.00 7.41
N PHE A 301 -20.29 -8.08 6.93
CA PHE A 301 -20.03 -8.64 5.61
C PHE A 301 -20.31 -7.61 4.51
N ALA A 302 -21.52 -7.03 4.48
CA ALA A 302 -21.94 -6.09 3.44
C ALA A 302 -21.13 -4.77 3.48
N ALA A 303 -20.96 -4.19 4.66
CA ALA A 303 -20.20 -2.96 4.88
C ALA A 303 -18.70 -3.14 4.61
N GLY A 304 -18.12 -4.28 5.02
CA GLY A 304 -16.75 -4.65 4.70
C GLY A 304 -16.54 -4.80 3.19
N ALA A 305 -17.45 -5.51 2.52
CA ALA A 305 -17.42 -5.66 1.06
C ALA A 305 -17.53 -4.31 0.34
N ALA A 306 -18.50 -3.48 0.73
CA ALA A 306 -18.69 -2.16 0.16
C ALA A 306 -17.48 -1.25 0.39
N THR A 307 -16.93 -1.23 1.60
CA THR A 307 -15.74 -0.43 1.95
C THR A 307 -14.57 -0.77 1.04
N SER A 308 -14.24 -2.05 0.89
CA SER A 308 -13.11 -2.49 0.06
C SER A 308 -13.37 -2.30 -1.45
N ALA A 309 -14.61 -2.48 -1.91
CA ALA A 309 -14.99 -2.21 -3.30
C ALA A 309 -14.85 -0.72 -3.64
N PHE A 310 -15.36 0.15 -2.76
CA PHE A 310 -15.25 1.60 -2.91
C PHE A 310 -13.80 2.06 -2.81
N PHE A 311 -12.98 1.50 -1.92
CA PHE A 311 -11.54 1.78 -1.88
C PHE A 311 -10.86 1.44 -3.22
N ALA A 312 -11.15 0.25 -3.77
CA ALA A 312 -10.60 -0.17 -5.06
C ALA A 312 -11.01 0.79 -6.19
N LEU A 313 -12.28 1.20 -6.22
CA LEU A 313 -12.79 2.21 -7.15
C LEU A 313 -12.26 3.63 -6.87
N ALA A 314 -11.90 3.96 -5.64
CA ALA A 314 -11.30 5.25 -5.33
C ALA A 314 -9.83 5.32 -5.78
N SER A 315 -9.20 4.15 -5.87
CA SER A 315 -7.79 3.94 -6.18
C SER A 315 -7.51 3.54 -7.63
N TYR A 316 -8.46 3.81 -8.55
CA TYR A 316 -8.31 3.52 -9.98
C TYR A 316 -8.10 2.04 -10.32
N ALA A 317 -8.53 1.11 -9.46
CA ALA A 317 -8.43 -0.31 -9.77
C ALA A 317 -9.26 -0.67 -11.02
N PRO A 318 -8.80 -1.62 -11.84
CA PRO A 318 -9.57 -2.10 -12.98
C PRO A 318 -10.88 -2.73 -12.48
N VAL A 319 -12.00 -2.51 -13.19
CA VAL A 319 -13.36 -2.93 -12.76
C VAL A 319 -13.46 -4.43 -12.41
N ARG A 320 -12.68 -5.27 -13.08
CA ARG A 320 -12.57 -6.72 -12.79
C ARG A 320 -12.00 -7.05 -11.41
N ALA A 321 -11.31 -6.11 -10.77
CA ALA A 321 -10.73 -6.25 -9.43
C ALA A 321 -11.69 -5.91 -8.29
N LEU A 322 -12.78 -5.17 -8.58
CA LEU A 322 -13.74 -4.74 -7.56
C LEU A 322 -14.40 -5.92 -6.82
N PRO A 323 -14.87 -6.99 -7.48
CA PRO A 323 -15.44 -8.15 -6.79
C PRO A 323 -14.45 -8.82 -5.84
N MET A 324 -13.17 -8.83 -6.20
CA MET A 324 -12.10 -9.40 -5.38
C MET A 324 -11.79 -8.55 -4.16
N ALA A 325 -11.71 -7.23 -4.35
CA ALA A 325 -11.56 -6.30 -3.24
C ALA A 325 -12.76 -6.42 -2.29
N ALA A 326 -13.98 -6.47 -2.82
CA ALA A 326 -15.21 -6.66 -2.04
C ALA A 326 -15.17 -7.98 -1.23
N ALA A 327 -14.82 -9.10 -1.87
CA ALA A 327 -14.71 -10.38 -1.19
C ALA A 327 -13.65 -10.36 -0.08
N ALA A 328 -12.49 -9.74 -0.33
CA ALA A 328 -11.44 -9.59 0.67
C ALA A 328 -11.90 -8.77 1.89
N GLY A 329 -12.60 -7.65 1.66
CA GLY A 329 -13.21 -6.85 2.72
C GLY A 329 -14.24 -7.63 3.54
N ALA A 330 -15.15 -8.32 2.85
CA ALA A 330 -16.21 -9.10 3.49
C ALA A 330 -15.64 -10.22 4.35
N VAL A 331 -14.64 -10.94 3.85
CA VAL A 331 -13.96 -12.01 4.57
C VAL A 331 -13.21 -11.44 5.77
N GLY A 332 -12.45 -10.36 5.59
CA GLY A 332 -11.70 -9.71 6.66
C GLY A 332 -12.60 -9.26 7.81
N THR A 333 -13.66 -8.49 7.53
CA THR A 333 -14.59 -8.01 8.56
C THR A 333 -15.36 -9.15 9.22
N THR A 334 -15.81 -10.14 8.46
CA THR A 334 -16.53 -11.30 9.01
C THR A 334 -15.64 -12.15 9.90
N SER A 335 -14.40 -12.44 9.47
CA SER A 335 -13.43 -13.17 10.29
C SER A 335 -13.12 -12.42 11.59
N TYR A 336 -12.92 -11.10 11.51
CA TYR A 336 -12.72 -10.27 12.71
C TYR A 336 -13.93 -10.32 13.63
N GLY A 337 -15.14 -10.13 13.08
CA GLY A 337 -16.39 -10.14 13.82
C GLY A 337 -16.66 -11.46 14.53
N LEU A 338 -16.50 -12.60 13.83
CA LEU A 338 -16.69 -13.93 14.41
C LEU A 338 -15.71 -14.23 15.54
N LEU A 339 -14.44 -13.82 15.41
CA LEU A 339 -13.45 -13.95 16.47
C LEU A 339 -13.75 -13.03 17.66
N ALA A 340 -14.28 -11.83 17.42
CA ALA A 340 -14.68 -10.93 18.49
C ALA A 340 -15.83 -11.52 19.34
N LEU A 341 -16.70 -12.35 18.76
CA LEU A 341 -17.77 -13.06 19.49
C LEU A 341 -17.24 -14.06 20.52
N THR A 342 -16.02 -14.56 20.37
CA THR A 342 -15.42 -15.53 21.31
C THR A 342 -14.74 -14.86 22.51
N GLY A 343 -14.79 -13.53 22.60
CA GLY A 343 -14.09 -12.76 23.65
C GLY A 343 -12.59 -12.61 23.41
N THR A 344 -12.11 -12.94 22.21
CA THR A 344 -10.71 -12.75 21.81
C THR A 344 -10.35 -11.27 21.75
N ASN A 345 -9.13 -10.91 22.15
CA ASN A 345 -8.69 -9.52 22.12
C ASN A 345 -8.61 -8.96 20.68
N SER A 346 -8.73 -7.63 20.54
CA SER A 346 -8.77 -6.96 19.23
C SER A 346 -7.52 -7.19 18.37
N ILE A 347 -6.34 -7.27 19.00
CA ILE A 347 -5.06 -7.50 18.30
C ILE A 347 -5.05 -8.88 17.63
N THR A 348 -5.42 -9.93 18.36
CA THR A 348 -5.47 -11.30 17.81
C THR A 348 -6.54 -11.42 16.73
N CYS A 349 -7.71 -10.81 16.92
CA CYS A 349 -8.74 -10.75 15.87
C CYS A 349 -8.20 -10.09 14.59
N ALA A 350 -7.47 -8.98 14.73
CA ALA A 350 -6.85 -8.26 13.62
C ALA A 350 -5.80 -9.11 12.89
N VAL A 351 -4.86 -9.74 13.60
CA VAL A 351 -3.83 -10.60 12.98
C VAL A 351 -4.47 -11.74 12.19
N VAL A 352 -5.43 -12.46 12.78
CA VAL A 352 -6.03 -13.63 12.14
C VAL A 352 -6.84 -13.21 10.91
N ALA A 353 -7.68 -12.18 11.03
CA ALA A 353 -8.46 -11.66 9.90
C ALA A 353 -7.56 -11.18 8.76
N ALA A 354 -6.52 -10.42 9.07
CA ALA A 354 -5.55 -9.95 8.08
C ALA A 354 -4.77 -11.10 7.42
N THR A 355 -4.44 -12.16 8.16
CA THR A 355 -3.79 -13.36 7.62
C THR A 355 -4.70 -14.07 6.61
N VAL A 356 -5.99 -14.20 6.90
CA VAL A 356 -6.96 -14.76 5.96
C VAL A 356 -7.06 -13.91 4.70
N VAL A 357 -7.14 -12.58 4.85
CA VAL A 357 -7.18 -11.63 3.72
C VAL A 357 -5.94 -11.76 2.83
N GLY A 358 -4.74 -11.76 3.43
CA GLY A 358 -3.48 -11.91 2.70
C GLY A 358 -3.37 -13.25 1.98
N PHE A 359 -3.76 -14.34 2.64
CA PHE A 359 -3.72 -15.70 2.08
C PHE A 359 -4.66 -15.86 0.88
N VAL A 360 -5.92 -15.49 1.04
CA VAL A 360 -6.93 -15.55 -0.04
C VAL A 360 -6.55 -14.58 -1.15
N GLY A 361 -6.12 -13.37 -0.80
CA GLY A 361 -5.65 -12.37 -1.75
C GLY A 361 -4.53 -12.90 -2.62
N LYS A 362 -3.51 -13.58 -2.06
CA LYS A 362 -2.38 -14.13 -2.81
C LYS A 362 -2.76 -15.28 -3.74
N ILE A 363 -3.68 -16.15 -3.32
CA ILE A 363 -4.11 -17.30 -4.13
C ILE A 363 -4.96 -16.85 -5.31
N VAL A 364 -5.93 -15.96 -5.07
CA VAL A 364 -6.95 -15.62 -6.06
C VAL A 364 -6.48 -14.51 -7.02
N SER A 365 -5.64 -13.57 -6.55
CA SER A 365 -5.05 -12.52 -7.41
C SER A 365 -4.34 -13.08 -8.65
N ARG A 366 -3.69 -14.24 -8.51
CA ARG A 366 -3.01 -14.94 -9.62
C ARG A 366 -3.97 -15.38 -10.73
N ARG A 367 -5.16 -15.87 -10.37
CA ARG A 367 -6.14 -16.36 -11.35
C ARG A 367 -6.78 -15.22 -12.14
N LEU A 368 -6.91 -14.04 -11.53
CA LEU A 368 -7.67 -12.92 -12.09
C LEU A 368 -6.80 -11.77 -12.61
N ARG A 369 -5.46 -11.92 -12.61
CA ARG A 369 -4.49 -10.94 -13.11
C ARG A 369 -4.68 -9.55 -12.50
N THR A 370 -4.85 -9.53 -11.18
CA THR A 370 -4.99 -8.31 -10.37
C THR A 370 -3.82 -8.19 -9.40
N PRO A 371 -3.28 -6.97 -9.16
CA PRO A 371 -2.20 -6.77 -8.20
C PRO A 371 -2.55 -7.33 -6.82
N PRO A 372 -1.74 -8.25 -6.24
CA PRO A 372 -1.99 -8.77 -4.90
C PRO A 372 -2.05 -7.67 -3.84
N LEU A 373 -1.19 -6.65 -3.98
CA LEU A 373 -1.13 -5.48 -3.10
C LEU A 373 -2.47 -4.73 -3.03
N LEU A 374 -3.19 -4.61 -4.15
CA LEU A 374 -4.52 -3.98 -4.17
C LEU A 374 -5.48 -4.75 -3.26
N VAL A 375 -5.54 -6.08 -3.38
CA VAL A 375 -6.48 -6.91 -2.64
C VAL A 375 -6.15 -6.90 -1.14
N ALA A 376 -4.86 -6.99 -0.82
CA ALA A 376 -4.35 -6.92 0.54
C ALA A 376 -4.70 -5.59 1.23
N VAL A 377 -4.39 -4.46 0.58
CA VAL A 377 -4.67 -3.13 1.13
C VAL A 377 -6.17 -2.89 1.21
N ALA A 378 -6.93 -3.18 0.15
CA ALA A 378 -8.37 -2.99 0.13
C ALA A 378 -9.08 -3.81 1.22
N GLY A 379 -8.69 -5.07 1.42
CA GLY A 379 -9.27 -5.94 2.46
C GLY A 379 -8.90 -5.54 3.89
N MET A 380 -7.83 -4.75 4.07
CA MET A 380 -7.42 -4.22 5.37
C MET A 380 -8.16 -2.93 5.75
N VAL A 381 -8.55 -2.09 4.79
CA VAL A 381 -9.21 -0.79 5.06
C VAL A 381 -10.36 -0.88 6.06
N PRO A 382 -11.30 -1.83 5.96
CA PRO A 382 -12.40 -1.95 6.92
C PRO A 382 -11.95 -2.21 8.37
N LEU A 383 -10.78 -2.82 8.54
CA LEU A 383 -10.27 -3.27 9.85
C LEU A 383 -9.43 -2.20 10.55
N LEU A 384 -9.16 -1.06 9.90
CA LEU A 384 -8.28 -0.03 10.43
C LEU A 384 -8.85 0.56 11.74
N PRO A 385 -7.99 0.81 12.76
CA PRO A 385 -8.41 1.18 14.10
C PRO A 385 -8.78 2.66 14.24
N GLY A 386 -9.49 3.25 13.27
CA GLY A 386 -9.79 4.69 13.24
C GLY A 386 -10.61 5.16 14.44
N TRP A 387 -11.54 4.33 14.93
CA TRP A 387 -12.27 4.59 16.17
C TRP A 387 -11.36 4.64 17.39
N THR A 388 -10.50 3.64 17.55
CA THR A 388 -9.56 3.57 18.68
C THR A 388 -8.61 4.76 18.66
N THR A 389 -8.11 5.14 17.48
CA THR A 389 -7.31 6.34 17.30
C THR A 389 -8.06 7.60 17.75
N TYR A 390 -9.30 7.80 17.30
CA TYR A 390 -10.12 8.94 17.73
C TYR A 390 -10.30 8.95 19.25
N ARG A 391 -10.68 7.82 19.85
CA ARG A 391 -10.93 7.71 21.29
C ARG A 391 -9.68 8.07 22.10
N GLY A 392 -8.51 7.55 21.72
CA GLY A 392 -7.26 7.87 22.40
C GLY A 392 -6.90 9.35 22.32
N LEU A 393 -7.13 9.98 21.16
CA LEU A 393 -6.94 11.43 21.00
C LEU A 393 -7.92 12.24 21.84
N TYR A 394 -9.18 11.81 21.86
CA TYR A 394 -10.22 12.47 22.62
C TYR A 394 -9.90 12.47 24.12
N GLN A 395 -9.55 11.31 24.66
CA GLN A 395 -9.10 11.14 26.05
C GLN A 395 -7.94 12.09 26.39
N LEU A 396 -6.90 12.14 25.55
CA LEU A 396 -5.74 13.01 25.81
C LEU A 396 -6.04 14.51 25.67
N THR A 397 -6.85 14.90 24.69
CA THR A 397 -6.95 16.31 24.27
C THR A 397 -8.16 17.04 24.81
N ALA A 398 -9.30 16.35 24.90
CA ALA A 398 -10.57 16.91 25.37
C ALA A 398 -10.81 16.58 26.86
N GLU A 399 -10.51 15.36 27.30
CA GLU A 399 -10.71 14.93 28.70
C GLU A 399 -9.48 15.20 29.58
N GLY A 400 -8.28 15.30 28.98
CA GLY A 400 -7.03 15.42 29.73
C GLY A 400 -6.62 14.12 30.44
N ASP A 401 -7.17 12.97 30.03
CA ASP A 401 -6.93 11.65 30.59
C ASP A 401 -5.67 11.00 29.98
N PRO A 402 -4.61 10.74 30.78
CA PRO A 402 -3.42 10.04 30.33
C PRO A 402 -3.68 8.64 29.78
N ALA A 403 -4.79 7.99 30.15
CA ALA A 403 -5.15 6.67 29.62
C ALA A 403 -5.31 6.68 28.10
N GLY A 404 -5.58 7.83 27.48
CA GLY A 404 -5.61 7.95 26.03
C GLY A 404 -4.30 7.56 25.34
N LEU A 405 -3.14 7.67 26.02
CA LEU A 405 -1.87 7.15 25.49
C LEU A 405 -1.92 5.63 25.32
N SER A 406 -2.48 4.91 26.29
CA SER A 406 -2.65 3.44 26.21
C SER A 406 -3.59 3.03 25.09
N THR A 407 -4.67 3.79 24.87
CA THR A 407 -5.61 3.60 23.76
C THR A 407 -4.93 3.82 22.41
N LEU A 408 -4.07 4.82 22.27
CA LEU A 408 -3.28 5.05 21.06
C LEU A 408 -2.25 3.95 20.80
N VAL A 409 -1.60 3.43 21.85
CA VAL A 409 -0.72 2.27 21.74
C VAL A 409 -1.50 1.04 21.25
N LEU A 410 -2.74 0.84 21.70
CA LEU A 410 -3.61 -0.22 21.19
C LEU A 410 -3.98 -0.01 19.71
N ALA A 411 -4.26 1.23 19.29
CA ALA A 411 -4.49 1.55 17.88
C ALA A 411 -3.24 1.28 17.01
N ALA A 412 -2.06 1.67 17.48
CA ALA A 412 -0.81 1.37 16.78
C ALA A 412 -0.53 -0.14 16.71
N GLY A 413 -0.75 -0.87 17.82
CA GLY A 413 -0.59 -2.31 17.90
C GLY A 413 -1.56 -3.08 16.99
N THR A 414 -2.81 -2.64 16.88
CA THR A 414 -3.79 -3.21 15.95
C THR A 414 -3.41 -2.93 14.49
N ALA A 415 -2.96 -1.73 14.15
CA ALA A 415 -2.45 -1.42 12.80
C ALA A 415 -1.23 -2.28 12.41
N LEU A 416 -0.27 -2.46 13.32
CA LEU A 416 0.89 -3.34 13.12
C LEU A 416 0.49 -4.81 12.99
N ALA A 417 -0.48 -5.26 13.79
CA ALA A 417 -1.05 -6.60 13.72
C ALA A 417 -1.70 -6.87 12.36
N LEU A 418 -2.47 -5.92 11.82
CA LEU A 418 -3.07 -6.03 10.49
C LEU A 418 -2.00 -6.14 9.41
N ALA A 419 -1.02 -5.23 9.42
CA ALA A 419 0.09 -5.23 8.48
C ALA A 419 0.90 -6.54 8.53
N SER A 420 1.21 -7.03 9.73
CA SER A 420 1.95 -8.29 9.93
C SER A 420 1.14 -9.50 9.49
N GLY A 421 -0.17 -9.52 9.80
CA GLY A 421 -1.08 -10.59 9.40
C GLY A 421 -1.18 -10.70 7.89
N VAL A 422 -1.34 -9.58 7.17
CA VAL A 422 -1.36 -9.59 5.70
C VAL A 422 -0.07 -10.15 5.12
N VAL A 423 1.10 -9.70 5.60
CA VAL A 423 2.40 -10.20 5.13
C VAL A 423 2.56 -11.70 5.39
N LEU A 424 2.15 -12.18 6.58
CA LEU A 424 2.15 -13.60 6.92
C LEU A 424 1.21 -14.39 5.99
N GLY A 425 0.00 -13.90 5.76
CA GLY A 425 -0.99 -14.53 4.87
C GLY A 425 -0.47 -14.63 3.44
N GLU A 426 0.14 -13.58 2.91
CA GLU A 426 0.76 -13.59 1.59
C GLU A 426 1.92 -14.59 1.49
N HIS A 427 2.73 -14.71 2.54
CA HIS A 427 3.82 -15.68 2.61
C HIS A 427 3.28 -17.12 2.57
N LEU A 428 2.23 -17.41 3.35
CA LEU A 428 1.57 -18.71 3.37
C LEU A 428 0.87 -19.04 2.04
N GLY A 429 0.38 -18.02 1.33
CA GLY A 429 -0.27 -18.17 0.02
C GLY A 429 0.71 -18.40 -1.14
N HIS A 430 2.02 -18.42 -0.89
CA HIS A 430 3.02 -18.65 -1.93
C HIS A 430 3.09 -20.14 -2.30
N PRO A 431 2.78 -20.56 -3.55
CA PRO A 431 2.95 -21.94 -3.94
C PRO A 431 4.43 -22.29 -3.95
N VAL A 432 4.75 -23.48 -3.43
CA VAL A 432 6.10 -24.05 -3.27
C VAL A 432 6.81 -24.30 -4.63
N ARG A 433 6.17 -24.02 -5.77
CA ARG A 433 6.63 -24.42 -7.12
C ARG A 433 6.91 -23.29 -8.13
N THR A 434 7.05 -22.02 -7.75
CA THR A 434 7.52 -20.98 -8.69
C THR A 434 9.03 -20.74 -8.55
N GLY A 435 9.79 -20.99 -9.62
CA GLY A 435 11.26 -20.86 -9.68
C GLY A 435 11.84 -19.50 -9.28
N LEU A 436 11.01 -18.45 -9.20
CA LEU A 436 11.40 -17.09 -8.78
C LEU A 436 11.86 -17.03 -7.31
N GLY A 437 11.26 -17.82 -6.42
CA GLY A 437 11.71 -17.90 -5.01
C GLY A 437 13.08 -18.59 -4.85
N ARG A 438 13.47 -19.43 -5.83
CA ARG A 438 14.77 -20.11 -5.82
C ARG A 438 15.91 -19.21 -6.28
N LEU A 439 15.63 -18.14 -7.02
CA LEU A 439 16.65 -17.15 -7.43
C LEU A 439 17.00 -16.23 -6.26
N ALA A 440 16.01 -15.71 -5.52
CA ALA A 440 16.24 -14.93 -4.30
C ALA A 440 16.87 -15.75 -3.15
N ALA A 441 16.59 -17.05 -3.08
CA ALA A 441 17.25 -17.94 -2.12
C ALA A 441 18.67 -18.36 -2.55
N ARG A 442 19.00 -18.28 -3.85
CA ARG A 442 20.34 -18.58 -4.38
C ARG A 442 21.26 -17.37 -4.40
N SER A 443 20.74 -16.14 -4.47
CA SER A 443 21.54 -14.92 -4.29
C SER A 443 21.94 -14.64 -2.83
N ARG A 444 21.44 -15.44 -1.89
CA ARG A 444 21.83 -15.42 -0.46
C ARG A 444 22.87 -16.50 -0.10
N ARG A 445 23.50 -17.14 -1.08
CA ARG A 445 24.61 -18.09 -0.87
C ARG A 445 25.88 -17.61 -1.52
#